data_AF-A0A0B0MQ50-F1
#
_entry.id   AF-A0A0B0MQ50-F1
#
_cell.length_a   1.000
_cell.length_b   1.000
_cell.length_c   1.000
_cell.angle_alpha   90.00
_cell.angle_beta   90.00
_cell.angle_gamma   90.00
#
_symmetry.space_group_name_H-M   'P 1'
#
loop_
_entity.id
_entity.type
_entity.pdbx_description
1 polymer ?
#
loop_
_entity_poly.entity_id
_entity_poly.type
_entity_poly.pdbx_seq_one_letter_code
_entity_poly.pdbx_strand_id
1 'polypeptide(L)'
;MEMRAKQDIEIGDDITPPLLPLSFSLHDSFLSSHCSSCFSPLSFPPLPHHHGPLYCSAACSSSHSPISSSSAESFLPLTCPRSSDLRTALRLLLSLPSTCPHLHRFTNGLLTNYLKLTSSPDFASQIRQGAIAMAAARKLRKGLSLDQGDDVLLEEAVLCLVVTNAVEVQDESGRSLGIAVYDPSFSWINHSCSPNACYRFIVSPPNATSFGEDSGSALRIVASISEENFGVCSCSEYDKGTEGYKYGPKIMVRSIKRIKKGEEVCVSYTDLLQPKAMRQSYLWFNHQFTCSCSRCTVSPSTLVDHALEEILASNPSFSSAGLDLNLYRDEANKKLSHYVDETITEFLSVGDPESCCKKLERVLKGGFHVEQLESKDGKSRLNCKFHPFNHIALNSYMTLASAYRIRSSDFLSFHSKTDESQLKAFEMSRISAGYSLLLAGATHHLFCSESSLIVSAVNFWKQAGEYLLTIAGSSVWNLLGLPISELSTVVKYKCSECSLMDIFGAKSILNQAERTNFGNISSDFLACVRSVLPKFWRFLIHGCDYLETVKDPFDFRWLAHPHCVEEDVDFIKEDSNCEHHAEWYINARTHIYKVGMHSLVYGVILAHICYGQNSHLTTHVLNHVENFVY
;
A
#
# COMPACT_ATOMS: atom_id res chain seq x y z
N MET A 1 -16.82 -15.65 -13.51
CA MET A 1 -17.38 -15.89 -12.17
C MET A 1 -17.33 -14.56 -11.46
N GLU A 2 -18.39 -14.17 -10.77
CA GLU A 2 -18.48 -12.86 -10.12
C GLU A 2 -19.13 -13.02 -8.75
N MET A 3 -18.69 -12.24 -7.77
CA MET A 3 -19.35 -12.14 -6.46
C MET A 3 -20.23 -10.89 -6.44
N ARG A 4 -21.51 -11.05 -6.13
CA ARG A 4 -22.50 -9.96 -6.10
C ARG A 4 -23.09 -9.79 -4.70
N ALA A 5 -23.44 -8.56 -4.35
CA ALA A 5 -24.03 -8.26 -3.05
C ALA A 5 -25.45 -8.87 -2.91
N LYS A 6 -25.72 -9.57 -1.81
CA LYS A 6 -27.05 -10.15 -1.49
C LYS A 6 -28.07 -9.09 -1.06
N GLN A 7 -27.57 -7.96 -0.58
CA GLN A 7 -28.31 -6.85 0.01
C GLN A 7 -27.56 -5.55 -0.26
N ASP A 8 -28.19 -4.41 0.08
CA ASP A 8 -27.46 -3.15 0.13
C ASP A 8 -26.42 -3.19 1.26
N ILE A 9 -25.22 -2.69 0.97
CA ILE A 9 -24.08 -2.63 1.90
C ILE A 9 -23.63 -1.18 1.96
N GLU A 10 -23.65 -0.61 3.17
CA GLU A 10 -23.21 0.76 3.40
C GLU A 10 -21.68 0.85 3.43
N ILE A 11 -21.13 2.06 3.34
CA ILE A 11 -19.68 2.26 3.40
C ILE A 11 -19.10 1.83 4.76
N GLY A 12 -17.97 1.12 4.74
CA GLY A 12 -17.28 0.68 5.93
C GLY A 12 -17.96 -0.49 6.65
N ASP A 13 -18.73 -1.30 5.94
CA ASP A 13 -19.37 -2.52 6.45
C ASP A 13 -18.62 -3.78 6.03
N ASP A 14 -18.56 -4.78 6.93
CA ASP A 14 -18.00 -6.09 6.60
C ASP A 14 -18.89 -6.82 5.60
N ILE A 15 -18.27 -7.26 4.51
CA ILE A 15 -18.90 -8.03 3.42
C ILE A 15 -18.81 -9.52 3.71
N THR A 16 -17.70 -9.97 4.30
CA THR A 16 -17.44 -11.36 4.65
C THR A 16 -17.12 -11.50 6.14
N PRO A 17 -17.40 -12.67 6.76
CA PRO A 17 -16.70 -13.04 7.99
C PRO A 17 -15.19 -13.17 7.76
N PRO A 18 -14.38 -13.33 8.82
CA PRO A 18 -13.00 -13.81 8.68
C PRO A 18 -12.98 -15.17 7.98
N LEU A 19 -12.50 -15.21 6.74
CA LEU A 19 -12.39 -16.43 5.93
C LEU A 19 -11.03 -17.09 6.19
N LEU A 20 -11.04 -18.40 6.44
CA LEU A 20 -9.82 -19.20 6.57
C LEU A 20 -9.26 -19.57 5.19
N PRO A 21 -7.92 -19.66 5.06
CA PRO A 21 -7.31 -20.09 3.81
C PRO A 21 -7.48 -21.61 3.60
N LEU A 22 -7.61 -22.02 2.34
CA LEU A 22 -7.54 -23.40 1.90
C LEU A 22 -6.10 -23.96 1.99
N SER A 23 -5.12 -23.12 1.66
CA SER A 23 -3.69 -23.44 1.75
C SER A 23 -2.89 -22.14 1.80
N PHE A 24 -1.74 -22.14 2.47
CA PHE A 24 -0.91 -20.95 2.64
C PHE A 24 0.53 -21.32 2.97
N SER A 25 1.47 -20.39 2.76
CA SER A 25 2.89 -20.55 3.07
C SER A 25 3.58 -19.19 3.29
N LEU A 26 4.45 -19.08 4.31
CA LEU A 26 5.37 -17.94 4.46
C LEU A 26 6.34 -17.87 3.27
N HIS A 27 6.82 -16.67 2.92
CA HIS A 27 8.01 -16.52 2.08
C HIS A 27 9.25 -17.03 2.82
N ASP A 28 10.28 -17.43 2.08
CA ASP A 28 11.49 -18.04 2.65
C ASP A 28 12.21 -17.11 3.64
N SER A 29 12.20 -15.80 3.37
CA SER A 29 12.78 -14.77 4.24
C SER A 29 12.17 -14.71 5.64
N PHE A 30 10.95 -15.23 5.82
CA PHE A 30 10.23 -15.19 7.09
C PHE A 30 10.14 -16.54 7.80
N LEU A 31 10.64 -17.63 7.20
CA LEU A 31 10.59 -18.97 7.79
C LEU A 31 11.32 -19.07 9.14
N SER A 32 12.39 -18.29 9.33
CA SER A 32 13.19 -18.28 10.56
C SER A 32 12.69 -17.31 11.63
N SER A 33 11.78 -16.39 11.28
CA SER A 33 11.36 -15.27 12.14
C SER A 33 9.88 -15.27 12.49
N HIS A 34 9.04 -16.02 11.76
CA HIS A 34 7.60 -16.03 11.93
C HIS A 34 7.06 -17.44 12.12
N CYS A 35 5.91 -17.55 12.78
CA CYS A 35 5.20 -18.81 12.94
C CYS A 35 4.66 -19.29 11.59
N SER A 36 5.02 -20.51 11.18
CA SER A 36 4.56 -21.12 9.93
C SER A 36 3.05 -21.41 9.87
N SER A 37 2.36 -21.38 11.03
CA SER A 37 0.91 -21.60 11.12
C SER A 37 0.11 -20.29 11.15
N CYS A 38 0.40 -19.37 12.07
CA CYS A 38 -0.40 -18.16 12.26
C CYS A 38 0.26 -16.89 11.71
N PHE A 39 1.47 -16.99 11.14
CA PHE A 39 2.27 -15.89 10.58
C PHE A 39 2.66 -14.79 11.58
N SER A 40 2.41 -14.97 12.88
CA SER A 40 2.86 -14.03 13.90
C SER A 40 4.38 -14.09 14.09
N PRO A 41 5.05 -12.96 14.37
CA PRO A 41 6.48 -12.94 14.65
C PRO A 41 6.82 -13.75 15.91
N LEU A 42 7.97 -14.39 15.92
CA LEU A 42 8.45 -15.20 17.04
C LEU A 42 9.32 -14.35 17.98
N SER A 43 9.05 -14.43 19.28
CA SER A 43 9.81 -13.66 20.30
C SER A 43 11.27 -14.11 20.43
N PHE A 44 11.55 -15.38 20.15
CA PHE A 44 12.89 -15.97 20.23
C PHE A 44 13.12 -16.88 19.02
N PRO A 45 13.53 -16.33 17.87
CA PRO A 45 13.88 -17.16 16.72
C PRO A 45 15.08 -18.04 17.09
N PRO A 46 15.04 -19.37 16.84
CA PRO A 46 16.16 -20.24 17.11
C PRO A 46 17.31 -19.97 16.14
N LEU A 47 18.50 -20.55 16.38
CA LEU A 47 19.71 -20.31 15.58
C LEU A 47 19.47 -20.46 14.06
N PRO A 48 20.26 -19.76 13.20
CA PRO A 48 20.04 -19.66 11.74
C PRO A 48 19.98 -20.97 10.94
N HIS A 49 20.21 -22.13 11.56
CA HIS A 49 20.36 -23.43 10.92
C HIS A 49 19.17 -24.38 11.13
N HIS A 50 18.03 -23.90 11.65
CA HIS A 50 16.81 -24.70 11.68
C HIS A 50 16.14 -24.75 10.30
N HIS A 51 16.13 -25.93 9.68
CA HIS A 51 15.57 -26.18 8.34
C HIS A 51 14.09 -26.64 8.36
N GLY A 52 13.35 -26.34 9.42
CA GLY A 52 11.98 -26.80 9.62
C GLY A 52 11.00 -25.68 10.01
N PRO A 53 9.68 -25.92 9.91
CA PRO A 53 8.68 -24.93 10.26
C PRO A 53 8.73 -24.58 11.76
N LEU A 54 8.61 -23.29 12.07
CA LEU A 54 8.63 -22.76 13.43
C LEU A 54 7.22 -22.41 13.91
N TYR A 55 6.96 -22.59 15.21
CA TYR A 55 5.63 -22.40 15.79
C TYR A 55 5.67 -21.56 17.06
N CYS A 56 4.73 -20.63 17.20
CA CYS A 56 4.61 -19.79 18.40
C CYS A 56 3.98 -20.53 19.60
N SER A 57 3.27 -21.64 19.35
CA SER A 57 2.54 -22.38 20.37
C SER A 57 2.33 -23.84 19.98
N ALA A 58 2.03 -24.68 20.97
CA ALA A 58 1.63 -26.07 20.75
C ALA A 58 0.38 -26.17 19.86
N ALA A 59 -0.60 -25.27 20.03
CA ALA A 59 -1.79 -25.23 19.19
C ALA A 59 -1.48 -25.01 17.70
N CYS A 60 -0.57 -24.08 17.39
CA CYS A 60 -0.08 -23.85 16.03
C CYS A 60 0.68 -25.07 15.48
N SER A 61 1.57 -25.65 16.28
CA SER A 61 2.33 -26.84 15.88
C SER A 61 1.42 -28.03 15.58
N SER A 62 0.50 -28.35 16.49
CA SER A 62 -0.45 -29.46 16.32
C SER A 62 -1.38 -29.28 15.13
N SER A 63 -1.75 -28.05 14.77
CA SER A 63 -2.63 -27.78 13.63
C SER A 63 -1.92 -27.84 12.28
N HIS A 64 -0.64 -27.46 12.19
CA HIS A 64 0.04 -27.27 10.90
C HIS A 64 1.13 -28.31 10.62
N SER A 65 1.83 -28.82 11.66
CA SER A 65 2.91 -29.79 11.51
C SER A 65 2.51 -31.09 10.77
N PRO A 66 1.31 -31.68 11.02
CA PRO A 66 0.88 -32.86 10.26
C PRO A 66 0.75 -32.62 8.75
N ILE A 67 0.32 -31.41 8.37
CA ILE A 67 0.14 -31.03 6.97
C ILE A 67 1.50 -30.77 6.32
N SER A 68 2.37 -30.00 6.99
CA SER A 68 3.74 -29.71 6.53
C SER A 68 4.58 -30.99 6.34
N SER A 69 4.56 -31.90 7.32
CA SER A 69 5.27 -33.19 7.20
C SER A 69 4.67 -34.10 6.11
N SER A 70 3.38 -33.95 5.82
CA SER A 70 2.71 -34.74 4.79
C SER A 70 2.85 -34.15 3.39
N SER A 71 3.11 -32.85 3.22
CA SER A 71 3.05 -32.22 1.89
C SER A 71 4.22 -32.62 0.98
N ALA A 72 5.25 -33.25 1.53
CA ALA A 72 6.56 -33.47 0.90
C ALA A 72 7.37 -32.19 0.67
N GLU A 73 6.96 -31.06 1.25
CA GLU A 73 7.67 -29.79 1.08
C GLU A 73 9.12 -29.79 1.55
N SER A 74 9.46 -30.63 2.54
CA SER A 74 10.84 -30.80 3.01
C SER A 74 11.78 -31.41 1.96
N PHE A 75 11.24 -31.99 0.90
CA PHE A 75 11.99 -32.56 -0.23
C PHE A 75 12.11 -31.60 -1.41
N LEU A 76 11.57 -30.37 -1.31
CA LEU A 76 11.76 -29.36 -2.34
C LEU A 76 13.22 -28.87 -2.35
N PRO A 77 13.80 -28.57 -3.53
CA PRO A 77 15.11 -27.95 -3.62
C PRO A 77 15.12 -26.57 -2.93
N LEU A 78 16.16 -26.31 -2.12
CA LEU A 78 16.35 -25.04 -1.41
C LEU A 78 16.48 -23.82 -2.33
N THR A 79 16.82 -24.02 -3.60
CA THR A 79 17.05 -22.98 -4.61
C THR A 79 15.89 -22.84 -5.61
N CYS A 80 14.75 -23.47 -5.34
CA CYS A 80 13.63 -23.44 -6.28
C CYS A 80 13.00 -22.05 -6.35
N PRO A 81 12.88 -21.43 -7.53
CA PRO A 81 12.06 -20.23 -7.71
C PRO A 81 10.62 -20.53 -7.26
N ARG A 82 9.91 -19.54 -6.70
CA ARG A 82 8.53 -19.71 -6.23
C ARG A 82 8.34 -20.79 -5.16
N SER A 83 9.30 -20.92 -4.25
CA SER A 83 9.26 -21.89 -3.15
C SER A 83 7.96 -21.81 -2.33
N SER A 84 7.43 -20.60 -2.08
CA SER A 84 6.15 -20.40 -1.37
C SER A 84 4.95 -20.92 -2.17
N ASP A 85 4.92 -20.74 -3.49
CA ASP A 85 3.88 -21.30 -4.38
C ASP A 85 3.92 -22.83 -4.39
N LEU A 86 5.11 -23.42 -4.53
CA LEU A 86 5.27 -24.88 -4.54
C LEU A 86 4.88 -25.51 -3.21
N ARG A 87 5.27 -24.90 -2.08
CA ARG A 87 4.85 -25.35 -0.73
C ARG A 87 3.33 -25.26 -0.58
N THR A 88 2.72 -24.16 -1.02
CA THR A 88 1.27 -23.97 -0.97
C THR A 88 0.53 -24.97 -1.85
N ALA A 89 1.05 -25.26 -3.05
CA ALA A 89 0.48 -26.24 -3.98
C ALA A 89 0.60 -27.67 -3.44
N LEU A 90 1.76 -28.05 -2.88
CA LEU A 90 1.96 -29.36 -2.26
C LEU A 90 1.03 -29.58 -1.05
N ARG A 91 0.81 -28.56 -0.24
CA ARG A 91 -0.16 -28.61 0.88
C ARG A 91 -1.58 -28.76 0.37
N LEU A 92 -1.96 -28.02 -0.67
CA LEU A 92 -3.29 -28.10 -1.28
C LEU A 92 -3.55 -29.49 -1.87
N LEU A 93 -2.53 -30.14 -2.46
CA LEU A 93 -2.61 -31.51 -2.96
C LEU A 93 -3.03 -32.54 -1.90
N LEU A 94 -2.74 -32.30 -0.62
CA LEU A 94 -3.17 -33.21 0.46
C LEU A 94 -4.66 -33.16 0.73
N SER A 95 -5.28 -32.00 0.48
CA SER A 95 -6.71 -31.81 0.67
C SER A 95 -7.55 -32.39 -0.47
N LEU A 96 -6.90 -32.84 -1.55
CA LEU A 96 -7.57 -33.35 -2.74
C LEU A 96 -7.83 -34.86 -2.67
N PRO A 97 -8.98 -35.34 -3.15
CA PRO A 97 -9.24 -36.78 -3.29
C PRO A 97 -8.19 -37.43 -4.19
N SER A 98 -7.69 -38.60 -3.79
CA SER A 98 -6.60 -39.32 -4.48
C SER A 98 -6.96 -39.79 -5.91
N THR A 99 -8.21 -39.64 -6.33
CA THR A 99 -8.78 -40.11 -7.60
C THR A 99 -9.72 -39.07 -8.19
N CYS A 100 -9.17 -38.03 -8.85
CA CYS A 100 -9.98 -37.13 -9.67
C CYS A 100 -9.50 -37.18 -11.13
N PRO A 101 -10.18 -37.92 -12.02
CA PRO A 101 -9.79 -38.06 -13.43
C PRO A 101 -10.13 -36.82 -14.29
N HIS A 102 -10.72 -35.77 -13.72
CA HIS A 102 -11.11 -34.56 -14.45
C HIS A 102 -10.64 -33.30 -13.75
N LEU A 103 -9.78 -32.53 -14.43
CA LEU A 103 -9.24 -31.23 -14.03
C LEU A 103 -10.32 -30.20 -13.62
N HIS A 104 -11.58 -30.40 -14.03
CA HIS A 104 -12.69 -29.50 -13.74
C HIS A 104 -13.37 -29.72 -12.37
N ARG A 105 -13.28 -30.92 -11.79
CA ARG A 105 -13.81 -31.22 -10.44
C ARG A 105 -12.75 -30.99 -9.34
N PHE A 106 -11.53 -30.70 -9.78
CA PHE A 106 -10.30 -30.57 -8.99
C PHE A 106 -10.21 -29.27 -8.19
N THR A 107 -11.00 -28.24 -8.51
CA THR A 107 -10.71 -26.87 -8.08
C THR A 107 -11.58 -26.31 -6.97
N ASN A 108 -12.55 -27.06 -6.43
CA ASN A 108 -13.62 -26.47 -5.59
C ASN A 108 -14.28 -25.23 -6.26
N GLY A 109 -14.27 -25.16 -7.60
CA GLY A 109 -14.74 -24.00 -8.37
C GLY A 109 -13.68 -22.91 -8.63
N LEU A 110 -12.45 -23.04 -8.11
CA LEU A 110 -11.36 -22.08 -8.38
C LEU A 110 -10.84 -22.16 -9.82
N LEU A 111 -10.26 -21.07 -10.30
CA LEU A 111 -9.71 -20.97 -11.65
C LEU A 111 -8.27 -21.51 -11.68
N THR A 112 -7.95 -22.44 -12.58
CA THR A 112 -6.55 -22.83 -12.80
C THR A 112 -5.85 -21.89 -13.78
N ASN A 113 -6.57 -21.32 -14.76
CA ASN A 113 -5.98 -20.67 -15.93
C ASN A 113 -4.92 -21.53 -16.65
N TYR A 114 -4.99 -22.86 -16.52
CA TYR A 114 -3.97 -23.79 -17.03
C TYR A 114 -3.60 -23.50 -18.48
N LEU A 115 -4.58 -23.43 -19.39
CA LEU A 115 -4.34 -23.16 -20.81
C LEU A 115 -3.66 -21.81 -21.06
N LYS A 116 -4.05 -20.75 -20.34
CA LYS A 116 -3.44 -19.42 -20.49
C LYS A 116 -1.99 -19.42 -20.01
N LEU A 117 -1.73 -19.99 -18.83
CA LEU A 117 -0.40 -20.03 -18.22
C LEU A 117 0.57 -20.93 -19.00
N THR A 118 0.09 -22.06 -19.52
CA THR A 118 0.90 -23.00 -20.31
C THR A 118 1.07 -22.58 -21.77
N SER A 119 0.24 -21.67 -22.29
CA SER A 119 0.44 -21.08 -23.61
C SER A 119 1.42 -19.90 -23.61
N SER A 120 1.68 -19.31 -22.44
CA SER A 120 2.63 -18.21 -22.29
C SER A 120 4.06 -18.76 -22.14
N PRO A 121 5.03 -18.41 -23.00
CA PRO A 121 6.38 -18.98 -22.95
C PRO A 121 7.08 -18.79 -21.61
N ASP A 122 6.93 -17.61 -21.00
CA ASP A 122 7.56 -17.25 -19.73
C ASP A 122 7.03 -18.09 -18.56
N PHE A 123 5.71 -18.29 -18.53
CA PHE A 123 5.04 -19.05 -17.47
C PHE A 123 5.11 -20.55 -17.71
N ALA A 124 4.98 -21.03 -18.94
CA ALA A 124 4.95 -22.45 -19.27
C ALA A 124 6.19 -23.19 -18.77
N SER A 125 7.38 -22.62 -19.00
CA SER A 125 8.64 -23.19 -18.52
C SER A 125 8.70 -23.23 -16.99
N GLN A 126 8.27 -22.16 -16.32
CA GLN A 126 8.29 -22.05 -14.86
C GLN A 126 7.29 -23.01 -14.20
N ILE A 127 6.07 -23.10 -14.74
CA ILE A 127 5.03 -24.04 -14.28
C ILE A 127 5.53 -25.48 -14.46
N ARG A 128 6.10 -25.81 -15.62
CA ARG A 128 6.61 -27.16 -15.88
C ARG A 128 7.72 -27.56 -14.92
N GLN A 129 8.69 -26.67 -14.69
CA GLN A 129 9.80 -26.92 -13.77
C GLN A 129 9.30 -27.08 -12.32
N GLY A 130 8.38 -26.22 -11.88
CA GLY A 130 7.74 -26.32 -10.57
C GLY A 130 6.98 -27.64 -10.40
N ALA A 131 6.23 -28.04 -11.42
CA ALA A 131 5.49 -29.29 -11.41
C ALA A 131 6.40 -30.54 -11.32
N ILE A 132 7.52 -30.54 -12.07
CA ILE A 132 8.54 -31.60 -11.97
C ILE A 132 9.13 -31.65 -10.56
N ALA A 133 9.44 -30.49 -9.95
CA ALA A 133 9.96 -30.43 -8.59
C ALA A 133 8.96 -30.96 -7.56
N MET A 134 7.68 -30.60 -7.70
CA MET A 134 6.59 -31.12 -6.86
C MET A 134 6.43 -32.64 -7.00
N ALA A 135 6.43 -33.16 -8.23
CA ALA A 135 6.31 -34.59 -8.50
C ALA A 135 7.50 -35.36 -7.90
N ALA A 136 8.73 -34.87 -8.10
CA ALA A 136 9.94 -35.43 -7.53
C ALA A 136 9.89 -35.47 -5.99
N ALA A 137 9.48 -34.37 -5.34
CA ALA A 137 9.33 -34.29 -3.89
C ALA A 137 8.33 -35.34 -3.36
N ARG A 138 7.17 -35.50 -4.03
CA ARG A 138 6.16 -36.51 -3.68
C ARG A 138 6.68 -37.94 -3.84
N LYS A 139 7.47 -38.22 -4.88
CA LYS A 139 8.11 -39.54 -5.10
C LYS A 139 9.14 -39.86 -4.02
N LEU A 140 10.01 -38.90 -3.71
CA LEU A 140 11.03 -39.03 -2.67
C LEU A 140 10.41 -39.34 -1.31
N ARG A 141 9.32 -38.65 -0.95
CA ARG A 141 8.55 -38.94 0.28
C ARG A 141 8.04 -40.39 0.33
N LYS A 142 7.68 -40.97 -0.82
CA LYS A 142 7.21 -42.37 -0.94
C LYS A 142 8.35 -43.39 -1.12
N GLY A 143 9.61 -42.95 -1.19
CA GLY A 143 10.76 -43.81 -1.47
C GLY A 143 10.80 -44.36 -2.90
N LEU A 144 10.17 -43.70 -3.87
CA LEU A 144 10.11 -44.12 -5.27
C LEU A 144 11.26 -43.52 -6.11
N SER A 145 11.66 -44.19 -7.20
CA SER A 145 12.70 -43.72 -8.13
C SER A 145 12.23 -42.52 -8.98
N LEU A 146 13.17 -41.65 -9.33
CA LEU A 146 12.95 -40.49 -10.19
C LEU A 146 13.01 -40.89 -11.67
N ASP A 147 12.02 -41.63 -12.16
CA ASP A 147 11.93 -41.97 -13.57
C ASP A 147 11.50 -40.73 -14.40
N GLN A 148 12.13 -40.53 -15.56
CA GLN A 148 12.07 -39.30 -16.38
C GLN A 148 10.79 -39.12 -17.25
N GLY A 149 9.75 -39.93 -17.05
CA GLY A 149 8.62 -40.04 -17.99
C GLY A 149 7.22 -39.78 -17.42
N ASP A 150 7.10 -39.31 -16.18
CA ASP A 150 5.78 -39.18 -15.55
C ASP A 150 5.00 -37.96 -16.03
N ASP A 151 3.70 -38.18 -16.17
CA ASP A 151 2.72 -37.13 -16.39
C ASP A 151 2.60 -36.24 -15.15
N VAL A 152 3.00 -34.97 -15.29
CA VAL A 152 2.95 -33.93 -14.23
C VAL A 152 1.73 -33.02 -14.36
N LEU A 153 0.73 -33.39 -15.18
CA LEU A 153 -0.48 -32.60 -15.41
C LEU A 153 -1.21 -32.23 -14.11
N LEU A 154 -1.19 -33.13 -13.12
CA LEU A 154 -1.79 -32.85 -11.81
C LEU A 154 -1.05 -31.70 -11.13
N GLU A 155 0.26 -31.81 -10.95
CA GLU A 155 1.10 -30.79 -10.34
C GLU A 155 1.04 -29.45 -11.08
N GLU A 156 1.05 -29.47 -12.42
CA GLU A 156 0.87 -28.27 -13.23
C GLU A 156 -0.49 -27.61 -12.96
N ALA A 157 -1.57 -28.38 -12.87
CA ALA A 157 -2.90 -27.85 -12.58
C ALA A 157 -3.01 -27.24 -11.18
N VAL A 158 -2.41 -27.87 -10.14
CA VAL A 158 -2.39 -27.28 -8.78
C VAL A 158 -1.59 -26.00 -8.77
N LEU A 159 -0.40 -26.01 -9.38
CA LEU A 159 0.48 -24.85 -9.37
C LEU A 159 -0.16 -23.67 -10.11
N CYS A 160 -0.78 -23.94 -11.25
CA CYS A 160 -1.59 -22.97 -11.98
C CYS A 160 -2.75 -22.40 -11.14
N LEU A 161 -3.43 -23.24 -10.34
CA LEU A 161 -4.45 -22.79 -9.38
C LEU A 161 -3.86 -21.85 -8.32
N VAL A 162 -2.73 -22.22 -7.71
CA VAL A 162 -2.07 -21.36 -6.70
C VAL A 162 -1.65 -20.03 -7.34
N VAL A 163 -0.92 -20.06 -8.46
CA VAL A 163 -0.49 -18.85 -9.18
C VAL A 163 -1.66 -17.95 -9.58
N THR A 164 -2.83 -18.53 -9.87
CA THR A 164 -4.02 -17.77 -10.27
C THR A 164 -4.77 -17.13 -9.11
N ASN A 165 -4.88 -17.82 -7.96
CA ASN A 165 -5.80 -17.43 -6.89
C ASN A 165 -5.12 -17.02 -5.58
N ALA A 166 -3.82 -17.27 -5.43
CA ALA A 166 -3.10 -16.90 -4.23
C ALA A 166 -3.00 -15.37 -4.12
N VAL A 167 -3.16 -14.87 -2.89
CA VAL A 167 -2.92 -13.47 -2.54
C VAL A 167 -1.76 -13.35 -1.59
N GLU A 168 -1.01 -12.26 -1.74
CA GLU A 168 0.08 -11.87 -0.85
C GLU A 168 -0.50 -11.48 0.52
N VAL A 169 -0.17 -12.28 1.54
CA VAL A 169 -0.51 -12.03 2.94
C VAL A 169 0.45 -10.98 3.46
N GLN A 170 -0.08 -9.82 3.81
CA GLN A 170 0.70 -8.69 4.33
C GLN A 170 0.50 -8.53 5.83
N ASP A 171 1.55 -8.06 6.50
CA ASP A 171 1.44 -7.53 7.86
C ASP A 171 0.82 -6.12 7.87
N GLU A 172 0.66 -5.57 9.07
CA GLU A 172 0.02 -4.27 9.28
C GLU A 172 0.82 -3.08 8.73
N SER A 173 2.10 -3.29 8.43
CA SER A 173 2.95 -2.31 7.77
C SER A 173 2.94 -2.45 6.24
N GLY A 174 2.16 -3.39 5.70
CA GLY A 174 2.08 -3.69 4.28
C GLY A 174 3.23 -4.58 3.78
N ARG A 175 4.05 -5.14 4.67
CA ARG A 175 5.14 -6.05 4.28
C ARG A 175 4.54 -7.41 3.94
N SER A 176 4.85 -7.91 2.75
CA SER A 176 4.46 -9.26 2.34
C SER A 176 5.20 -10.31 3.18
N LEU A 177 4.44 -11.16 3.88
CA LEU A 177 4.94 -12.24 4.73
C LEU A 177 4.93 -13.60 4.03
N GLY A 178 4.01 -13.80 3.09
CA GLY A 178 3.77 -15.07 2.41
C GLY A 178 2.54 -15.02 1.52
N ILE A 179 2.05 -16.18 1.09
CA ILE A 179 0.89 -16.30 0.21
C ILE A 179 -0.21 -17.17 0.83
N ALA A 180 -1.46 -16.95 0.43
CA ALA A 180 -2.59 -17.78 0.82
C ALA A 180 -3.63 -17.90 -0.31
N VAL A 181 -4.21 -19.09 -0.46
CA VAL A 181 -5.34 -19.39 -1.34
C VAL A 181 -6.59 -19.54 -0.49
N TYR A 182 -7.69 -18.90 -0.89
CA TYR A 182 -8.97 -18.95 -0.21
C TYR A 182 -10.02 -19.64 -1.07
N ASP A 183 -11.17 -19.93 -0.48
CA ASP A 183 -12.30 -20.53 -1.19
C ASP A 183 -13.01 -19.52 -2.12
N PRO A 184 -14.00 -19.97 -2.92
CA PRO A 184 -14.74 -19.10 -3.83
C PRO A 184 -15.37 -17.86 -3.19
N SER A 185 -15.65 -17.87 -1.89
CA SER A 185 -16.19 -16.71 -1.16
C SER A 185 -15.27 -15.50 -1.22
N PHE A 186 -13.97 -15.69 -1.43
CA PHE A 186 -13.01 -14.62 -1.66
C PHE A 186 -12.42 -14.66 -3.07
N SER A 187 -11.96 -15.83 -3.55
CA SER A 187 -11.21 -15.93 -4.81
C SER A 187 -12.03 -15.64 -6.08
N TRP A 188 -13.36 -15.48 -5.97
CA TRP A 188 -14.22 -15.04 -7.09
C TRP A 188 -14.54 -13.53 -7.06
N ILE A 189 -14.03 -12.77 -6.08
CA ILE A 189 -14.18 -11.32 -6.03
C ILE A 189 -13.23 -10.71 -7.06
N ASN A 190 -13.77 -10.15 -8.14
CA ASN A 190 -12.96 -9.70 -9.27
C ASN A 190 -12.21 -8.39 -9.01
N HIS A 191 -11.31 -8.08 -9.94
CA HIS A 191 -10.61 -6.82 -9.99
C HIS A 191 -11.45 -5.67 -10.58
N SER A 192 -11.35 -4.49 -9.97
CA SER A 192 -11.65 -3.21 -10.63
C SER A 192 -10.57 -2.20 -10.28
N CYS A 193 -10.28 -1.26 -11.19
CA CYS A 193 -9.40 -0.12 -10.91
C CYS A 193 -10.12 1.06 -10.25
N SER A 194 -11.44 0.92 -10.06
CA SER A 194 -12.29 1.75 -9.21
C SER A 194 -13.10 0.82 -8.30
N PRO A 195 -12.45 0.04 -7.41
CA PRO A 195 -13.12 -0.97 -6.60
C PRO A 195 -14.09 -0.34 -5.60
N ASN A 196 -15.07 -1.14 -5.17
CA ASN A 196 -16.05 -0.77 -4.14
C ASN A 196 -15.79 -1.49 -2.80
N ALA A 197 -14.83 -2.43 -2.77
CA ALA A 197 -14.37 -3.11 -1.56
C ALA A 197 -12.84 -3.14 -1.46
N CYS A 198 -12.35 -3.34 -0.24
CA CYS A 198 -10.97 -3.71 0.06
C CYS A 198 -10.95 -4.89 1.04
N TYR A 199 -9.77 -5.40 1.37
CA TYR A 199 -9.63 -6.49 2.32
C TYR A 199 -8.45 -6.26 3.27
N ARG A 200 -8.48 -6.98 4.39
CA ARG A 200 -7.40 -7.04 5.38
C ARG A 200 -7.11 -8.47 5.79
N PHE A 201 -5.89 -8.71 6.24
CA PHE A 201 -5.51 -9.95 6.88
C PHE A 201 -5.62 -9.83 8.40
N ILE A 202 -5.99 -10.94 9.03
CA ILE A 202 -5.96 -11.12 10.49
C ILE A 202 -4.93 -12.22 10.76
N VAL A 203 -3.77 -11.78 11.24
CA VAL A 203 -2.60 -12.60 11.53
C VAL A 203 -2.39 -12.57 13.03
N SER A 204 -2.85 -13.58 13.76
CA SER A 204 -2.80 -13.58 15.23
C SER A 204 -2.65 -14.99 15.80
N PRO A 205 -1.94 -15.14 16.93
CA PRO A 205 -1.79 -16.44 17.56
C PRO A 205 -3.13 -16.90 18.20
N PRO A 206 -3.35 -18.23 18.35
CA PRO A 206 -4.60 -18.81 18.84
C PRO A 206 -5.13 -18.26 20.17
N ASN A 207 -4.22 -17.83 21.05
CA ASN A 207 -4.52 -17.40 22.41
C ASN A 207 -4.48 -15.87 22.58
N ALA A 208 -4.15 -15.11 21.53
CA ALA A 208 -4.43 -13.69 21.58
C ALA A 208 -5.94 -13.57 21.65
N THR A 209 -6.46 -12.94 22.71
CA THR A 209 -7.86 -12.50 22.74
C THR A 209 -8.14 -11.84 21.40
N SER A 210 -8.94 -12.49 20.56
CA SER A 210 -9.43 -11.88 19.34
C SER A 210 -10.22 -10.67 19.78
N PHE A 211 -9.60 -9.48 19.71
CA PHE A 211 -10.22 -8.24 20.13
C PHE A 211 -11.44 -8.02 19.23
N GLY A 212 -12.61 -8.38 19.76
CA GLY A 212 -13.88 -8.41 19.04
C GLY A 212 -13.79 -9.13 17.71
N GLU A 213 -13.74 -10.47 17.72
CA GLU A 213 -14.45 -11.17 16.63
C GLU A 213 -15.89 -10.66 16.70
N ASP A 214 -16.27 -9.76 15.79
CA ASP A 214 -17.66 -9.65 15.36
C ASP A 214 -18.00 -11.00 14.71
N SER A 215 -18.18 -12.04 15.54
CA SER A 215 -18.63 -13.38 15.15
C SER A 215 -20.05 -13.35 14.54
N GLY A 216 -20.59 -12.16 14.26
CA GLY A 216 -21.89 -11.91 13.66
C GLY A 216 -21.87 -11.38 12.22
N SER A 217 -20.70 -11.16 11.58
CA SER A 217 -20.71 -10.72 10.17
C SER A 217 -21.07 -11.90 9.24
N ALA A 218 -22.31 -11.93 8.79
CA ALA A 218 -22.79 -12.89 7.81
C ALA A 218 -22.10 -12.68 6.45
N LEU A 219 -21.98 -13.74 5.64
CA LEU A 219 -21.51 -13.64 4.26
C LEU A 219 -22.55 -12.91 3.39
N ARG A 220 -22.30 -11.62 3.11
CA ARG A 220 -23.23 -10.70 2.40
C ARG A 220 -23.11 -10.74 0.88
N ILE A 221 -22.29 -11.63 0.34
CA ILE A 221 -22.08 -11.82 -1.10
C ILE A 221 -22.51 -13.22 -1.54
N VAL A 222 -22.87 -13.33 -2.81
CA VAL A 222 -23.30 -14.58 -3.46
C VAL A 222 -22.61 -14.70 -4.82
N ALA A 223 -22.28 -15.92 -5.19
CA ALA A 223 -21.79 -16.23 -6.53
C ALA A 223 -22.86 -15.94 -7.59
N SER A 224 -22.45 -15.30 -8.67
CA SER A 224 -23.22 -15.13 -9.90
C SER A 224 -22.47 -15.84 -11.04
N ILE A 225 -23.15 -16.79 -11.69
CA ILE A 225 -22.60 -17.61 -12.77
C ILE A 225 -23.45 -17.36 -14.02
N SER A 226 -22.82 -17.04 -15.15
CA SER A 226 -23.50 -16.95 -16.44
C SER A 226 -23.97 -18.35 -16.89
N GLU A 227 -25.13 -18.42 -17.56
CA GLU A 227 -25.78 -19.69 -17.96
C GLU A 227 -24.89 -20.61 -18.84
N GLU A 228 -23.85 -20.07 -19.48
CA GLU A 228 -22.89 -20.83 -20.30
C GLU A 228 -21.90 -21.70 -19.48
N ASN A 229 -21.82 -21.53 -18.14
CA ASN A 229 -20.88 -22.24 -17.26
C ASN A 229 -21.56 -23.23 -16.29
N PHE A 230 -22.77 -23.70 -16.60
CA PHE A 230 -23.57 -24.60 -15.75
C PHE A 230 -22.88 -25.92 -15.35
N GLY A 231 -21.78 -26.31 -16.02
CA GLY A 231 -20.98 -27.48 -15.67
C GLY A 231 -19.97 -27.28 -14.52
N VAL A 232 -19.77 -26.06 -14.01
CA VAL A 232 -18.64 -25.73 -13.12
C VAL A 232 -18.97 -25.74 -11.62
N CYS A 233 -20.24 -25.68 -11.20
CA CYS A 233 -20.56 -25.66 -9.76
C CYS A 233 -21.93 -26.26 -9.43
N SER A 234 -21.95 -27.55 -9.09
CA SER A 234 -22.86 -28.08 -8.07
C SER A 234 -22.11 -28.09 -6.74
N CYS A 235 -21.81 -26.92 -6.18
CA CYS A 235 -21.23 -26.80 -4.84
C CYS A 235 -22.32 -26.37 -3.85
N SER A 236 -23.38 -27.17 -3.74
CA SER A 236 -24.33 -27.11 -2.62
C SER A 236 -24.07 -28.20 -1.56
N GLU A 237 -23.03 -29.02 -1.72
CA GLU A 237 -22.65 -30.05 -0.74
C GLU A 237 -21.25 -29.78 -0.18
N TYR A 238 -21.17 -28.82 0.74
CA TYR A 238 -20.10 -28.79 1.75
C TYR A 238 -20.75 -28.60 3.12
N ASP A 239 -21.56 -29.57 3.51
CA ASP A 239 -21.82 -29.86 4.91
C ASP A 239 -20.88 -30.99 5.35
N LYS A 240 -19.93 -30.66 6.23
CA LYS A 240 -19.07 -31.56 7.02
C LYS A 240 -18.23 -32.59 6.23
N GLY A 241 -16.95 -32.31 6.00
CA GLY A 241 -16.07 -33.38 5.49
C GLY A 241 -14.62 -33.07 5.14
N THR A 242 -13.89 -32.27 5.91
CA THR A 242 -12.42 -32.36 6.05
C THR A 242 -12.01 -31.39 7.15
N GLU A 243 -11.24 -31.82 8.15
CA GLU A 243 -10.68 -30.91 9.14
C GLU A 243 -9.67 -29.98 8.43
N GLY A 244 -10.15 -28.85 7.92
CA GLY A 244 -9.30 -27.78 7.37
C GLY A 244 -8.39 -27.17 8.43
N TYR A 245 -7.51 -26.26 8.00
CA TYR A 245 -6.66 -25.50 8.92
C TYR A 245 -7.50 -24.84 10.02
N LYS A 246 -7.19 -25.13 11.30
CA LYS A 246 -7.84 -24.46 12.44
C LYS A 246 -7.33 -23.03 12.63
N TYR A 247 -6.11 -22.76 12.14
CA TYR A 247 -5.42 -21.48 12.22
C TYR A 247 -4.74 -21.16 10.88
N GLY A 248 -4.61 -19.88 10.58
CA GLY A 248 -3.99 -19.37 9.36
C GLY A 248 -4.20 -17.86 9.25
N PRO A 249 -3.55 -17.20 8.29
CA PRO A 249 -3.88 -15.81 7.96
C PRO A 249 -5.33 -15.76 7.48
N LYS A 250 -6.24 -15.21 8.29
CA LYS A 250 -7.65 -15.06 7.89
C LYS A 250 -7.77 -13.80 7.02
N ILE A 251 -8.70 -13.79 6.07
CA ILE A 251 -9.01 -12.61 5.25
C ILE A 251 -10.42 -12.11 5.50
N MET A 252 -10.60 -10.79 5.50
CA MET A 252 -11.91 -10.17 5.66
C MET A 252 -12.07 -9.05 4.63
N VAL A 253 -13.22 -9.02 3.95
CA VAL A 253 -13.54 -8.03 2.93
C VAL A 253 -14.51 -6.99 3.51
N ARG A 254 -14.25 -5.71 3.22
CA ARG A 254 -15.02 -4.57 3.72
C ARG A 254 -15.33 -3.59 2.59
N SER A 255 -16.49 -2.96 2.65
CA SER A 255 -16.91 -1.97 1.65
C SER A 255 -16.18 -0.63 1.86
N ILE A 256 -15.74 -0.02 0.77
CA ILE A 256 -15.17 1.34 0.73
C ILE A 256 -16.06 2.33 -0.03
N LYS A 257 -17.09 1.82 -0.70
CA LYS A 257 -18.18 2.57 -1.33
C LYS A 257 -19.50 1.92 -0.91
N ARG A 258 -20.61 2.63 -1.08
CA ARG A 258 -21.94 2.02 -0.96
C ARG A 258 -22.15 1.03 -2.12
N ILE A 259 -22.62 -0.17 -1.82
CA ILE A 259 -22.83 -1.25 -2.80
C ILE A 259 -24.32 -1.61 -2.79
N LYS A 260 -24.98 -1.57 -3.95
CA LYS A 260 -26.38 -1.95 -4.07
C LYS A 260 -26.55 -3.47 -4.14
N LYS A 261 -27.70 -3.98 -3.70
CA LYS A 261 -28.08 -5.37 -3.93
C LYS A 261 -27.95 -5.74 -5.41
N GLY A 262 -27.24 -6.83 -5.68
CA GLY A 262 -26.98 -7.35 -7.02
C GLY A 262 -25.80 -6.69 -7.75
N GLU A 263 -25.21 -5.61 -7.20
CA GLU A 263 -23.97 -5.02 -7.71
C GLU A 263 -22.80 -5.98 -7.49
N GLU A 264 -21.87 -6.02 -8.45
CA GLU A 264 -20.63 -6.79 -8.32
C GLU A 264 -19.74 -6.16 -7.25
N VAL A 265 -19.17 -7.02 -6.40
CA VAL A 265 -18.16 -6.63 -5.42
C VAL A 265 -16.80 -6.84 -6.07
N CYS A 266 -16.01 -5.76 -6.14
CA CYS A 266 -14.67 -5.77 -6.72
C CYS A 266 -13.63 -5.20 -5.74
N VAL A 267 -12.42 -5.77 -5.78
CA VAL A 267 -11.24 -5.29 -5.06
C VAL A 267 -10.16 -4.85 -6.04
N SER A 268 -9.08 -4.21 -5.57
CA SER A 268 -7.91 -3.97 -6.42
C SER A 268 -6.90 -5.11 -6.28
N TYR A 269 -6.32 -5.55 -7.40
CA TYR A 269 -5.20 -6.50 -7.45
C TYR A 269 -3.86 -5.78 -7.68
N THR A 270 -3.90 -4.48 -7.94
CA THR A 270 -2.73 -3.68 -8.31
C THR A 270 -2.78 -2.33 -7.59
N ASP A 271 -1.69 -1.56 -7.67
CA ASP A 271 -1.63 -0.22 -7.12
C ASP A 271 -2.45 0.75 -7.98
N LEU A 272 -3.41 1.43 -7.34
CA LEU A 272 -4.32 2.36 -8.01
C LEU A 272 -3.69 3.72 -8.30
N LEU A 273 -2.54 4.04 -7.71
CA LEU A 273 -1.73 5.23 -8.01
C LEU A 273 -0.80 5.02 -9.21
N GLN A 274 -0.89 3.87 -9.89
CA GLN A 274 -0.21 3.66 -11.15
C GLN A 274 -1.05 4.13 -12.37
N PRO A 275 -0.39 4.65 -13.42
CA PRO A 275 -0.89 4.84 -14.78
C PRO A 275 -1.72 3.67 -15.29
N LYS A 276 -2.67 3.96 -16.19
CA LYS A 276 -3.53 2.95 -16.78
C LYS A 276 -2.71 1.87 -17.50
N ALA A 277 -1.68 2.28 -18.25
CA ALA A 277 -0.83 1.36 -18.98
C ALA A 277 -0.10 0.39 -18.04
N MET A 278 0.45 0.88 -16.92
CA MET A 278 1.15 0.03 -15.94
C MET A 278 0.20 -0.92 -15.23
N ARG A 279 -0.98 -0.45 -14.82
CA ARG A 279 -2.02 -1.32 -14.23
C ARG A 279 -2.40 -2.45 -15.20
N GLN A 280 -2.61 -2.14 -16.48
CA GLN A 280 -2.94 -3.16 -17.49
C GLN A 280 -1.79 -4.16 -17.70
N SER A 281 -0.55 -3.68 -17.79
CA SER A 281 0.63 -4.55 -17.91
C SER A 281 0.79 -5.46 -16.70
N TYR A 282 0.61 -4.95 -15.48
CA TYR A 282 0.67 -5.72 -14.24
C TYR A 282 -0.41 -6.81 -14.20
N LEU A 283 -1.65 -6.47 -14.54
CA LEU A 283 -2.77 -7.41 -14.56
C LEU A 283 -2.60 -8.48 -15.64
N TRP A 284 -2.09 -8.09 -16.81
CA TRP A 284 -1.78 -9.05 -17.86
C TRP A 284 -0.69 -10.02 -17.41
N PHE A 285 0.41 -9.51 -16.88
CA PHE A 285 1.54 -10.32 -16.45
C PHE A 285 1.15 -11.28 -15.31
N ASN A 286 0.55 -10.77 -14.24
CA ASN A 286 0.29 -11.56 -13.01
C ASN A 286 -1.04 -12.32 -13.05
N HIS A 287 -2.03 -11.87 -13.82
CA HIS A 287 -3.38 -12.44 -13.79
C HIS A 287 -3.95 -12.82 -15.16
N GLN A 288 -3.23 -12.59 -16.27
CA GLN A 288 -3.58 -13.05 -17.62
C GLN A 288 -4.95 -12.53 -18.11
N PHE A 289 -5.27 -11.27 -17.80
CA PHE A 289 -6.42 -10.55 -18.33
C PHE A 289 -6.15 -9.05 -18.52
N THR A 290 -6.97 -8.41 -19.36
CA THR A 290 -6.99 -6.95 -19.55
C THR A 290 -8.24 -6.39 -18.86
N CYS A 291 -8.08 -5.39 -18.00
CA CYS A 291 -9.19 -4.81 -17.25
C CYS A 291 -10.07 -3.91 -18.13
N SER A 292 -11.38 -4.11 -18.06
CA SER A 292 -12.40 -3.32 -18.77
C SER A 292 -13.32 -2.54 -17.83
N CYS A 293 -12.90 -2.28 -16.58
CA CYS A 293 -13.69 -1.49 -15.63
C CYS A 293 -13.93 -0.04 -16.11
N SER A 294 -14.88 0.67 -15.50
CA SER A 294 -15.26 2.04 -15.84
C SER A 294 -14.08 3.02 -15.92
N ARG A 295 -13.12 2.92 -14.99
CA ARG A 295 -11.90 3.75 -14.98
C ARG A 295 -10.98 3.43 -16.18
N CYS A 296 -10.94 2.18 -16.63
CA CYS A 296 -10.10 1.78 -17.76
C CYS A 296 -10.77 2.05 -19.12
N THR A 297 -12.10 2.08 -19.21
CA THR A 297 -12.83 2.23 -20.48
C THR A 297 -13.25 3.66 -20.80
N VAL A 298 -13.25 4.56 -19.82
CA VAL A 298 -13.62 5.96 -20.02
C VAL A 298 -12.67 6.68 -20.99
N SER A 299 -13.25 7.52 -21.85
CA SER A 299 -12.55 8.39 -22.80
C SER A 299 -13.29 9.74 -22.87
N PRO A 300 -12.62 10.89 -22.64
CA PRO A 300 -11.20 11.04 -22.28
C PRO A 300 -10.88 10.42 -20.91
N SER A 301 -9.59 10.25 -20.60
CA SER A 301 -9.13 9.70 -19.32
C SER A 301 -9.67 10.52 -18.14
N THR A 302 -9.87 9.86 -16.99
CA THR A 302 -10.28 10.56 -15.76
C THR A 302 -9.24 11.58 -15.33
N LEU A 303 -9.64 12.58 -14.54
CA LEU A 303 -8.69 13.54 -13.96
C LEU A 303 -7.54 12.86 -13.22
N VAL A 304 -7.83 11.78 -12.50
CA VAL A 304 -6.81 11.00 -11.77
C VAL A 304 -5.83 10.35 -12.73
N ASP A 305 -6.31 9.63 -13.75
CA ASP A 305 -5.43 8.93 -14.69
C ASP A 305 -4.60 9.91 -15.53
N HIS A 306 -5.19 11.03 -15.95
CA HIS A 306 -4.45 12.12 -16.59
C HIS A 306 -3.36 12.68 -15.66
N ALA A 307 -3.70 12.98 -14.41
CA ALA A 307 -2.78 13.55 -13.43
C ALA A 307 -1.59 12.63 -13.09
N LEU A 308 -1.82 11.30 -13.03
CA LEU A 308 -0.79 10.30 -12.75
C LEU A 308 0.26 10.17 -13.88
N GLU A 309 -0.08 10.57 -15.09
CA GLU A 309 0.77 10.47 -16.29
C GLU A 309 1.30 11.85 -16.76
N GLU A 310 0.79 12.96 -16.22
CA GLU A 310 1.09 14.30 -16.73
C GLU A 310 2.54 14.75 -16.47
N ILE A 311 3.12 15.38 -17.49
CA ILE A 311 4.38 16.13 -17.43
C ILE A 311 4.12 17.55 -17.89
N LEU A 312 4.60 18.51 -17.09
CA LEU A 312 4.62 19.92 -17.39
C LEU A 312 5.79 20.25 -18.32
N ALA A 313 5.49 20.77 -19.50
CA ALA A 313 6.50 21.29 -20.42
C ALA A 313 6.55 22.81 -20.34
N SER A 314 7.74 23.39 -20.17
CA SER A 314 7.94 24.84 -20.17
C SER A 314 8.93 25.24 -21.25
N ASN A 315 8.58 26.23 -22.08
CA ASN A 315 9.49 26.79 -23.08
C ASN A 315 9.18 28.28 -23.38
N PRO A 316 10.12 29.23 -23.15
CA PRO A 316 9.88 30.67 -23.35
C PRO A 316 9.74 31.13 -24.82
N SER A 317 10.09 30.31 -25.81
CA SER A 317 10.22 30.72 -27.22
C SER A 317 9.58 29.76 -28.23
N PHE A 318 8.59 28.98 -27.79
CA PHE A 318 7.95 27.97 -28.65
C PHE A 318 6.82 28.56 -29.50
N SER A 319 6.92 28.43 -30.83
CA SER A 319 5.76 28.60 -31.72
C SER A 319 5.22 27.21 -32.08
N SER A 320 3.91 27.01 -31.88
CA SER A 320 3.21 25.72 -31.96
C SER A 320 3.06 25.13 -33.37
N ALA A 321 3.90 25.55 -34.33
CA ALA A 321 3.74 25.20 -35.73
C ALA A 321 4.71 24.08 -36.14
N GLY A 322 4.34 22.83 -35.85
CA GLY A 322 4.76 21.70 -36.72
C GLY A 322 5.54 20.54 -36.12
N LEU A 323 5.62 20.36 -34.79
CA LEU A 323 6.27 19.19 -34.18
C LEU A 323 5.35 18.45 -33.20
N ASP A 324 5.43 17.13 -33.19
CA ASP A 324 4.67 16.26 -32.30
C ASP A 324 5.26 16.33 -30.88
N LEU A 325 4.88 17.37 -30.14
CA LEU A 325 5.26 17.63 -28.75
C LEU A 325 5.03 16.40 -27.85
N ASN A 326 4.08 15.54 -28.22
CA ASN A 326 3.78 14.30 -27.51
C ASN A 326 4.93 13.30 -27.58
N LEU A 327 5.59 13.12 -28.74
CA LEU A 327 6.73 12.20 -28.87
C LEU A 327 7.90 12.59 -27.97
N TYR A 328 8.19 13.89 -27.88
CA TYR A 328 9.23 14.40 -26.99
C TYR A 328 8.84 14.28 -25.51
N ARG A 329 7.56 14.47 -25.18
CA ARG A 329 7.02 14.25 -23.83
C ARG A 329 7.15 12.77 -23.44
N ASP A 330 6.83 11.85 -24.34
CA ASP A 330 6.91 10.40 -24.12
C ASP A 330 8.35 9.92 -23.91
N GLU A 331 9.28 10.43 -24.73
CA GLU A 331 10.70 10.12 -24.57
C GLU A 331 11.28 10.71 -23.26
N ALA A 332 10.89 11.94 -22.90
CA ALA A 332 11.25 12.54 -21.62
C ALA A 332 10.67 11.73 -20.46
N ASN A 333 9.39 11.37 -20.53
CA ASN A 333 8.69 10.51 -19.58
C ASN A 333 9.50 9.22 -19.35
N LYS A 334 9.77 8.46 -20.42
CA LYS A 334 10.46 7.17 -20.32
C LYS A 334 11.84 7.28 -19.67
N LYS A 335 12.64 8.29 -20.06
CA LYS A 335 13.98 8.51 -19.50
C LYS A 335 13.93 8.94 -18.04
N LEU A 336 13.01 9.83 -17.70
CA LEU A 336 12.80 10.29 -16.33
C LEU A 336 12.32 9.16 -15.42
N SER A 337 11.33 8.36 -15.86
CA SER A 337 10.86 7.16 -15.15
C SER A 337 12.02 6.22 -14.85
N HIS A 338 12.78 5.84 -15.87
CA HIS A 338 13.90 4.91 -15.73
C HIS A 338 14.94 5.41 -14.72
N TYR A 339 15.30 6.69 -14.79
CA TYR A 339 16.27 7.27 -13.86
C TYR A 339 15.79 7.25 -12.40
N VAL A 340 14.51 7.58 -12.18
CA VAL A 340 13.93 7.56 -10.83
C VAL A 340 13.84 6.13 -10.31
N ASP A 341 13.35 5.19 -11.13
CA ASP A 341 13.22 3.77 -10.74
C ASP A 341 14.59 3.14 -10.42
N GLU A 342 15.63 3.45 -11.20
CA GLU A 342 17.00 3.02 -10.94
C GLU A 342 17.52 3.60 -9.61
N THR A 343 17.27 4.88 -9.35
CA THR A 343 17.67 5.56 -8.11
C THR A 343 16.97 4.95 -6.89
N ILE A 344 15.67 4.65 -6.98
CA ILE A 344 14.91 4.01 -5.90
C ILE A 344 15.42 2.58 -5.67
N THR A 345 15.68 1.83 -6.75
CA THR A 345 16.20 0.46 -6.67
C THR A 345 17.59 0.41 -6.02
N GLU A 346 18.49 1.34 -6.38
CA GLU A 346 19.81 1.50 -5.75
C GLU A 346 19.67 1.80 -4.26
N PHE A 347 18.77 2.71 -3.88
CA PHE A 347 18.50 3.02 -2.48
C PHE A 347 18.01 1.82 -1.68
N LEU A 348 17.08 1.04 -2.22
CA LEU A 348 16.56 -0.17 -1.56
C LEU A 348 17.61 -1.29 -1.45
N SER A 349 18.64 -1.28 -2.31
CA SER A 349 19.67 -2.33 -2.36
C SER A 349 20.93 -1.99 -1.57
N VAL A 350 21.48 -0.80 -1.78
CA VAL A 350 22.78 -0.35 -1.22
C VAL A 350 22.59 0.46 0.06
N GLY A 351 21.43 1.11 0.21
CA GLY A 351 21.11 1.89 1.40
C GLY A 351 21.89 3.20 1.53
N ASP A 352 22.19 3.90 0.42
CA ASP A 352 22.72 5.28 0.46
C ASP A 352 21.57 6.30 0.36
N PRO A 353 21.01 6.75 1.50
CA PRO A 353 19.91 7.70 1.48
C PRO A 353 20.33 9.11 1.07
N GLU A 354 21.59 9.50 1.22
CA GLU A 354 22.05 10.85 0.85
C GLU A 354 22.14 11.01 -0.66
N SER A 355 22.76 10.04 -1.34
CA SER A 355 22.78 9.99 -2.81
C SER A 355 21.37 9.94 -3.38
N CYS A 356 20.49 9.12 -2.78
CA CYS A 356 19.08 9.04 -3.15
C CYS A 356 18.39 10.41 -3.09
N CYS A 357 18.50 11.12 -1.95
CA CYS A 357 17.90 12.46 -1.79
C CYS A 357 18.38 13.43 -2.88
N LYS A 358 19.70 13.53 -3.08
CA LYS A 358 20.28 14.46 -4.06
C LYS A 358 19.84 14.15 -5.49
N LYS A 359 19.78 12.86 -5.88
CA LYS A 359 19.39 12.44 -7.23
C LYS A 359 17.91 12.75 -7.50
N LEU A 360 17.02 12.39 -6.57
CA LEU A 360 15.57 12.60 -6.74
C LEU A 360 15.21 14.09 -6.72
N GLU A 361 15.74 14.88 -5.77
CA GLU A 361 15.45 16.32 -5.69
C GLU A 361 15.94 17.08 -6.92
N ARG A 362 17.11 16.71 -7.46
CA ARG A 362 17.63 17.29 -8.70
C ARG A 362 16.66 17.08 -9.86
N VAL A 363 16.11 15.88 -10.00
CA VAL A 363 15.18 15.56 -11.08
C VAL A 363 13.84 16.25 -10.89
N LEU A 364 13.30 16.25 -9.67
CA LEU A 364 12.05 16.92 -9.35
C LEU A 364 12.12 18.44 -9.59
N LYS A 365 13.22 19.09 -9.22
CA LYS A 365 13.44 20.54 -9.38
C LYS A 365 13.83 20.90 -10.82
N GLY A 366 14.82 20.20 -11.36
CA GLY A 366 15.47 20.51 -12.63
C GLY A 366 14.62 20.12 -13.85
N GLY A 367 13.92 18.99 -13.77
CA GLY A 367 13.28 18.35 -14.92
C GLY A 367 14.28 17.66 -15.85
N PHE A 368 13.81 17.30 -17.04
CA PHE A 368 14.62 16.72 -18.11
C PHE A 368 14.65 17.66 -19.31
N HIS A 369 15.85 17.94 -19.80
CA HIS A 369 16.05 18.74 -21.00
C HIS A 369 16.09 17.86 -22.23
N VAL A 370 15.17 18.10 -23.16
CA VAL A 370 15.17 17.45 -24.46
C VAL A 370 15.78 18.41 -25.48
N GLU A 371 16.92 18.02 -26.07
CA GLU A 371 17.55 18.77 -27.15
C GLU A 371 16.85 18.48 -28.48
N GLN A 372 16.45 19.53 -29.20
CA GLN A 372 15.84 19.39 -30.53
C GLN A 372 16.91 19.19 -31.62
N LEU A 373 16.55 18.46 -32.69
CA LEU A 373 17.31 18.43 -33.94
C LEU A 373 17.39 19.85 -34.55
N GLU A 374 18.54 20.21 -35.11
CA GLU A 374 18.90 21.57 -35.55
C GLU A 374 17.78 22.28 -36.33
N SER A 375 17.32 23.43 -35.82
CA SER A 375 16.54 24.40 -36.58
C SER A 375 17.40 25.64 -36.86
N LYS A 376 17.08 26.37 -37.94
CA LYS A 376 17.88 27.49 -38.46
C LYS A 376 18.11 28.64 -37.46
N ASP A 377 17.37 28.70 -36.35
CA ASP A 377 17.46 29.73 -35.31
C ASP A 377 18.15 29.27 -34.00
N GLY A 378 18.87 28.15 -34.03
CA GLY A 378 19.63 27.64 -32.88
C GLY A 378 18.94 26.52 -32.10
N LYS A 379 19.64 25.96 -31.10
CA LYS A 379 19.16 24.83 -30.28
C LYS A 379 18.05 25.30 -29.33
N SER A 380 16.80 25.01 -29.63
CA SER A 380 15.71 25.15 -28.66
C SER A 380 15.74 23.97 -27.67
N ARG A 381 15.53 24.24 -26.38
CA ARG A 381 15.53 23.24 -25.30
C ARG A 381 14.16 23.18 -24.66
N LEU A 382 13.50 22.03 -24.71
CA LEU A 382 12.27 21.79 -23.97
C LEU A 382 12.63 21.31 -22.56
N ASN A 383 12.13 21.96 -21.52
CA ASN A 383 12.25 21.44 -20.15
C ASN A 383 10.94 20.76 -19.73
N CYS A 384 11.03 19.48 -19.41
CA CYS A 384 9.93 18.64 -18.98
C CYS A 384 10.04 18.34 -17.48
N LYS A 385 9.02 18.67 -16.69
CA LYS A 385 8.96 18.40 -15.25
C LYS A 385 7.75 17.54 -14.93
N PHE A 386 7.86 16.70 -13.91
CA PHE A 386 6.70 15.95 -13.45
C PHE A 386 5.61 16.88 -12.91
N HIS A 387 4.36 16.58 -13.27
CA HIS A 387 3.24 17.11 -12.51
C HIS A 387 3.33 16.61 -11.06
N PRO A 388 2.97 17.40 -10.03
CA PRO A 388 3.05 16.94 -8.63
C PRO A 388 2.23 15.69 -8.30
N PHE A 389 1.23 15.38 -9.13
CA PHE A 389 0.41 14.17 -9.02
C PHE A 389 0.91 13.00 -9.87
N ASN A 390 1.96 13.20 -10.66
CA ASN A 390 2.52 12.14 -11.48
C ASN A 390 2.98 10.99 -10.58
N HIS A 391 2.71 9.75 -10.96
CA HIS A 391 3.03 8.58 -10.13
C HIS A 391 4.52 8.48 -9.75
N ILE A 392 5.42 8.93 -10.62
CA ILE A 392 6.87 8.94 -10.35
C ILE A 392 7.21 10.02 -9.33
N ALA A 393 6.54 11.18 -9.39
CA ALA A 393 6.69 12.22 -8.38
C ALA A 393 6.18 11.73 -7.03
N LEU A 394 5.01 11.07 -6.98
CA LEU A 394 4.47 10.47 -5.75
C LEU A 394 5.43 9.42 -5.15
N ASN A 395 5.98 8.52 -5.98
CA ASN A 395 6.98 7.54 -5.55
C ASN A 395 8.27 8.23 -5.05
N SER A 396 8.68 9.33 -5.69
CA SER A 396 9.82 10.12 -5.26
C SER A 396 9.57 10.77 -3.91
N TYR A 397 8.39 11.35 -3.66
CA TYR A 397 8.05 11.95 -2.37
C TYR A 397 8.04 10.90 -1.25
N MET A 398 7.46 9.72 -1.50
CA MET A 398 7.45 8.60 -0.57
C MET A 398 8.88 8.13 -0.23
N THR A 399 9.74 8.02 -1.25
CA THR A 399 11.14 7.63 -1.09
C THR A 399 11.92 8.70 -0.34
N LEU A 400 11.76 9.98 -0.68
CA LEU A 400 12.43 11.10 -0.03
C LEU A 400 12.03 11.22 1.44
N ALA A 401 10.74 11.10 1.76
CA ALA A 401 10.26 11.09 3.14
C ALA A 401 10.97 9.99 3.95
N SER A 402 11.10 8.78 3.37
CA SER A 402 11.77 7.65 4.01
C SER A 402 13.29 7.85 4.12
N ALA A 403 13.95 8.29 3.06
CA ALA A 403 15.39 8.49 3.00
C ALA A 403 15.85 9.58 4.00
N TYR A 404 15.15 10.71 4.08
CA TYR A 404 15.45 11.75 5.08
C TYR A 404 15.26 11.26 6.52
N ARG A 405 14.25 10.41 6.77
CA ARG A 405 14.06 9.80 8.10
C ARG A 405 15.20 8.86 8.47
N ILE A 406 15.66 8.03 7.53
CA ILE A 406 16.83 7.16 7.73
C ILE A 406 18.06 8.00 7.99
N ARG A 407 18.32 9.04 7.18
CA ARG A 407 19.45 9.97 7.40
C ARG A 407 19.44 10.58 8.79
N SER A 408 18.27 11.06 9.24
CA SER A 408 18.12 11.61 10.59
C SER A 408 18.50 10.59 11.66
N SER A 409 18.07 9.33 11.50
CA SER A 409 18.31 8.26 12.47
C SER A 409 19.77 7.81 12.49
N ASP A 410 20.33 7.60 11.30
CA ASP A 410 21.74 7.23 11.10
C ASP A 410 22.66 8.32 11.64
N PHE A 411 22.38 9.59 11.36
CA PHE A 411 23.19 10.71 11.82
C PHE A 411 23.27 10.77 13.36
N LEU A 412 22.16 10.51 14.06
CA LEU A 412 22.14 10.43 15.52
C LEU A 412 22.87 9.20 16.07
N SER A 413 22.97 8.12 15.29
CA SER A 413 23.62 6.88 15.68
C SER A 413 25.15 6.93 15.52
N PHE A 414 25.64 7.62 14.48
CA PHE A 414 27.06 7.65 14.11
C PHE A 414 27.83 8.85 14.67
N HIS A 415 27.13 9.92 15.08
CA HIS A 415 27.77 11.10 15.67
C HIS A 415 27.56 11.18 17.18
N SER A 416 28.50 11.81 17.89
CA SER A 416 28.30 12.16 19.29
C SER A 416 27.06 13.05 19.43
N LYS A 417 26.29 12.88 20.51
CA LYS A 417 25.07 13.67 20.80
C LYS A 417 25.42 15.11 21.20
N THR A 418 26.10 15.84 20.33
CA THR A 418 26.31 17.29 20.43
C THR A 418 25.04 18.03 20.02
N ASP A 419 24.89 19.27 20.45
CA ASP A 419 23.73 20.10 20.07
C ASP A 419 23.66 20.30 18.55
N GLU A 420 24.82 20.45 17.89
CA GLU A 420 24.93 20.58 16.43
C GLU A 420 24.43 19.32 15.70
N SER A 421 24.74 18.13 16.23
CA SER A 421 24.31 16.89 15.57
C SER A 421 22.81 16.65 15.72
N GLN A 422 22.24 17.05 16.86
CA GLN A 422 20.80 17.01 17.09
C GLN A 422 20.05 18.00 16.20
N LEU A 423 20.56 19.21 16.00
CA LEU A 423 19.97 20.21 15.12
C LEU A 423 19.94 19.72 13.66
N LYS A 424 21.03 19.15 13.17
CA LYS A 424 21.11 18.63 11.80
C LYS A 424 20.19 17.42 11.56
N ALA A 425 20.09 16.51 12.52
CA ALA A 425 19.11 15.42 12.45
C ALA A 425 17.66 15.96 12.46
N PHE A 426 17.40 16.99 13.26
CA PHE A 426 16.09 17.63 13.31
C PHE A 426 15.70 18.32 11.99
N GLU A 427 16.65 18.95 11.29
CA GLU A 427 16.44 19.47 9.93
C GLU A 427 16.03 18.37 8.96
N MET A 428 16.72 17.23 8.97
CA MET A 428 16.37 16.08 8.12
C MET A 428 14.97 15.54 8.46
N SER A 429 14.62 15.47 9.74
CA SER A 429 13.27 15.10 10.19
C SER A 429 12.20 16.08 9.70
N ARG A 430 12.46 17.39 9.73
CA ARG A 430 11.57 18.44 9.20
C ARG A 430 11.28 18.24 7.71
N ILE A 431 12.34 18.04 6.91
CA ILE A 431 12.22 17.81 5.47
C ILE A 431 11.45 16.51 5.18
N SER A 432 11.71 15.44 5.95
CA SER A 432 10.96 14.18 5.87
C SER A 432 9.46 14.38 6.08
N ALA A 433 9.06 15.15 7.10
CA ALA A 433 7.65 15.48 7.33
C ALA A 433 7.07 16.37 6.23
N GLY A 434 7.86 17.29 5.68
CA GLY A 434 7.48 18.12 4.53
C GLY A 434 7.08 17.27 3.31
N TYR A 435 7.91 16.29 2.95
CA TYR A 435 7.59 15.34 1.86
C TYR A 435 6.39 14.46 2.17
N SER A 436 6.28 13.95 3.41
CA SER A 436 5.14 13.12 3.81
C SER A 436 3.82 13.90 3.73
N LEU A 437 3.84 15.18 4.11
CA LEU A 437 2.66 16.06 4.04
C LEU A 437 2.29 16.42 2.60
N LEU A 438 3.28 16.68 1.73
CA LEU A 438 3.05 16.88 0.29
C LEU A 438 2.43 15.64 -0.35
N LEU A 439 2.95 14.45 -0.03
CA LEU A 439 2.40 13.18 -0.51
C LEU A 439 0.96 12.96 -0.04
N ALA A 440 0.68 13.22 1.24
CA ALA A 440 -0.67 13.13 1.79
C ALA A 440 -1.64 14.12 1.12
N GLY A 441 -1.22 15.36 0.87
CA GLY A 441 -2.04 16.37 0.18
C GLY A 441 -2.31 16.03 -1.28
N ALA A 442 -1.28 15.63 -2.03
CA ALA A 442 -1.40 15.22 -3.42
C ALA A 442 -2.33 14.02 -3.58
N THR A 443 -2.15 12.98 -2.76
CA THR A 443 -2.96 11.76 -2.83
C THR A 443 -4.38 11.96 -2.31
N HIS A 444 -4.59 12.84 -1.32
CA HIS A 444 -5.93 13.24 -0.90
C HIS A 444 -6.68 13.95 -2.02
N HIS A 445 -6.02 14.84 -2.78
CA HIS A 445 -6.63 15.49 -3.93
C HIS A 445 -7.10 14.49 -4.99
N LEU A 446 -6.28 13.47 -5.28
CA LEU A 446 -6.68 12.36 -6.17
C LEU A 446 -7.84 11.55 -5.58
N PHE A 447 -7.81 11.25 -4.28
CA PHE A 447 -8.86 10.55 -3.55
C PHE A 447 -10.22 11.28 -3.58
N CYS A 448 -10.24 12.61 -3.53
CA CYS A 448 -11.47 13.38 -3.70
C CYS A 448 -12.14 13.16 -5.07
N SER A 449 -11.35 12.81 -6.10
CA SER A 449 -11.85 12.54 -7.45
C SER A 449 -12.13 11.05 -7.70
N GLU A 450 -11.36 10.15 -7.09
CA GLU A 450 -11.57 8.70 -7.11
C GLU A 450 -11.51 8.15 -5.69
N SER A 451 -12.70 7.95 -5.09
CA SER A 451 -12.84 7.50 -3.70
C SER A 451 -12.24 6.13 -3.42
N SER A 452 -11.98 5.29 -4.44
CA SER A 452 -11.30 4.02 -4.22
C SER A 452 -9.84 4.16 -3.78
N LEU A 453 -9.24 5.35 -3.90
CA LEU A 453 -7.90 5.65 -3.39
C LEU A 453 -7.85 5.83 -1.87
N ILE A 454 -8.96 5.58 -1.15
CA ILE A 454 -9.04 5.71 0.30
C ILE A 454 -7.93 4.93 1.03
N VAL A 455 -7.58 3.73 0.56
CA VAL A 455 -6.52 2.91 1.17
C VAL A 455 -5.17 3.62 1.13
N SER A 456 -4.82 4.25 0.01
CA SER A 456 -3.60 5.03 -0.11
C SER A 456 -3.66 6.26 0.81
N ALA A 457 -4.79 6.97 0.84
CA ALA A 457 -4.99 8.13 1.70
C ALA A 457 -4.83 7.81 3.19
N VAL A 458 -5.32 6.65 3.67
CA VAL A 458 -5.12 6.17 5.05
C VAL A 458 -3.64 6.21 5.42
N ASN A 459 -2.82 5.53 4.61
CA ASN A 459 -1.41 5.31 4.92
C ASN A 459 -0.62 6.62 4.92
N PHE A 460 -0.88 7.50 3.95
CA PHE A 460 -0.16 8.76 3.83
C PHE A 460 -0.56 9.77 4.90
N TRP A 461 -1.84 9.87 5.26
CA TRP A 461 -2.27 10.75 6.35
C TRP A 461 -1.78 10.28 7.73
N LYS A 462 -1.82 8.96 7.96
CA LYS A 462 -1.25 8.36 9.17
C LYS A 462 0.24 8.72 9.27
N GLN A 463 1.01 8.47 8.21
CA GLN A 463 2.46 8.72 8.20
C GLN A 463 2.79 10.22 8.39
N ALA A 464 2.08 11.11 7.70
CA ALA A 464 2.27 12.55 7.85
C ALA A 464 1.98 13.01 9.28
N GLY A 465 0.89 12.50 9.88
CA GLY A 465 0.56 12.75 11.28
C GLY A 465 1.66 12.30 12.24
N GLU A 466 2.13 11.06 12.11
CA GLU A 466 3.21 10.50 12.94
C GLU A 466 4.50 11.33 12.84
N TYR A 467 4.88 11.76 11.64
CA TYR A 467 6.12 12.53 11.43
C TYR A 467 6.01 13.95 12.01
N LEU A 468 4.86 14.61 11.83
CA LEU A 468 4.61 15.93 12.42
C LEU A 468 4.61 15.88 13.96
N LEU A 469 3.99 14.86 14.56
CA LEU A 469 3.98 14.69 16.01
C LEU A 469 5.36 14.35 16.57
N THR A 470 6.14 13.54 15.85
CA THR A 470 7.54 13.28 16.20
C THR A 470 8.36 14.57 16.23
N ILE A 471 8.18 15.45 15.23
CA ILE A 471 8.82 16.77 15.22
C ILE A 471 8.33 17.61 16.40
N ALA A 472 7.02 17.72 16.60
CA ALA A 472 6.45 18.56 17.67
C ALA A 472 6.87 18.11 19.08
N GLY A 473 7.11 16.81 19.28
CA GLY A 473 7.58 16.21 20.52
C GLY A 473 9.09 16.24 20.73
N SER A 474 9.89 16.68 19.75
CA SER A 474 11.35 16.65 19.81
C SER A 474 11.93 17.47 20.97
N SER A 475 12.97 16.98 21.65
CA SER A 475 13.69 17.75 22.67
C SER A 475 14.50 18.91 22.08
N VAL A 476 14.74 18.92 20.77
CA VAL A 476 15.51 19.96 20.06
C VAL A 476 14.84 21.33 20.15
N TRP A 477 13.52 21.40 20.39
CA TRP A 477 12.85 22.67 20.67
C TRP A 477 13.47 23.40 21.88
N ASN A 478 13.98 22.68 22.89
CA ASN A 478 14.68 23.30 24.02
C ASN A 478 16.00 23.97 23.60
N LEU A 479 16.72 23.36 22.66
CA LEU A 479 17.98 23.92 22.12
C LEU A 479 17.72 25.19 21.30
N LEU A 480 16.53 25.29 20.69
CA LEU A 480 16.05 26.49 20.01
C LEU A 480 15.51 27.56 21.00
N GLY A 481 15.67 27.35 22.31
CA GLY A 481 15.23 28.28 23.35
C GLY A 481 13.75 28.17 23.71
N LEU A 482 13.05 27.10 23.31
CA LEU A 482 11.60 26.94 23.44
C LEU A 482 11.22 25.73 24.31
N PRO A 483 11.03 25.92 25.64
CA PRO A 483 10.79 24.81 26.57
C PRO A 483 9.48 24.06 26.31
N ILE A 484 9.50 22.74 26.51
CA ILE A 484 8.39 21.77 26.25
C ILE A 484 7.10 22.01 27.06
N SER A 485 7.10 22.88 28.08
CA SER A 485 6.00 22.94 29.07
C SER A 485 4.62 23.33 28.51
N GLU A 486 4.54 23.98 27.34
CA GLU A 486 3.28 24.46 26.75
C GLU A 486 2.43 23.39 26.04
N LEU A 487 2.97 22.19 25.76
CA LEU A 487 2.22 21.19 24.98
C LEU A 487 1.05 20.56 25.77
N SER A 488 1.15 20.53 27.11
CA SER A 488 0.10 20.02 28.00
C SER A 488 -1.23 20.80 27.91
N THR A 489 -1.18 22.08 27.51
CA THR A 489 -2.37 22.89 27.21
C THR A 489 -2.95 22.64 25.80
N VAL A 490 -2.13 22.18 24.86
CA VAL A 490 -2.55 21.86 23.47
C VAL A 490 -3.29 20.52 23.41
N VAL A 491 -3.01 19.62 24.33
CA VAL A 491 -3.72 18.34 24.52
C VAL A 491 -5.24 18.49 24.75
N LYS A 492 -5.69 19.62 25.33
CA LYS A 492 -7.12 19.92 25.57
C LYS A 492 -7.78 20.70 24.42
N TYR A 493 -7.13 20.76 23.26
CA TYR A 493 -7.56 21.57 22.13
C TYR A 493 -8.87 21.04 21.52
N LYS A 494 -9.93 21.85 21.62
CA LYS A 494 -11.10 21.76 20.73
C LYS A 494 -10.83 22.61 19.49
N CYS A 495 -10.95 21.99 18.32
CA CYS A 495 -10.86 22.73 17.07
C CYS A 495 -12.22 23.37 16.74
N SER A 496 -12.24 24.66 16.40
CA SER A 496 -13.43 25.34 15.89
C SER A 496 -13.76 25.00 14.43
N GLU A 497 -12.74 24.61 13.66
CA GLU A 497 -12.82 24.44 12.20
C GLU A 497 -13.20 23.02 11.76
N CYS A 498 -13.09 22.02 12.64
CA CYS A 498 -13.51 20.66 12.34
C CYS A 498 -13.87 19.88 13.62
N SER A 499 -14.77 18.90 13.48
CA SER A 499 -15.25 18.05 14.60
C SER A 499 -14.38 16.82 14.86
N LEU A 500 -13.19 16.71 14.24
CA LEU A 500 -12.36 15.50 14.33
C LEU A 500 -11.99 15.12 15.75
N MET A 501 -11.63 16.11 16.57
CA MET A 501 -11.26 15.88 17.97
C MET A 501 -12.46 15.49 18.83
N ASP A 502 -13.67 15.95 18.48
CA ASP A 502 -14.92 15.55 19.15
C ASP A 502 -15.29 14.09 18.80
N ILE A 503 -15.16 13.71 17.52
CA ILE A 503 -15.35 12.32 17.05
C ILE A 503 -14.38 11.38 17.76
N PHE A 504 -13.10 11.79 17.89
CA PHE A 504 -12.10 11.01 18.62
C PHE A 504 -12.43 10.92 20.12
N GLY A 505 -12.78 12.03 20.76
CA GLY A 505 -13.10 12.10 22.19
C GLY A 505 -14.30 11.25 22.61
N ALA A 506 -15.23 10.97 21.69
CA ALA A 506 -16.40 10.12 21.93
C ALA A 506 -16.06 8.61 22.10
N LYS A 507 -14.81 8.18 21.84
CA LYS A 507 -14.31 6.77 21.93
C LYS A 507 -15.06 5.72 21.09
N SER A 508 -16.18 6.08 20.47
CA SER A 508 -16.90 5.31 19.46
C SER A 508 -16.62 5.95 18.10
N ILE A 509 -15.52 5.54 17.45
CA ILE A 509 -15.17 6.06 16.12
C ILE A 509 -16.26 5.65 15.12
N LEU A 510 -16.91 6.66 14.50
CA LEU A 510 -17.84 6.54 13.37
C LEU A 510 -19.05 5.62 13.60
N ASN A 511 -20.10 6.16 14.18
CA ASN A 511 -21.43 5.54 14.11
C ASN A 511 -21.98 5.58 12.67
N GLN A 512 -23.09 4.88 12.41
CA GLN A 512 -23.70 4.79 11.08
C GLN A 512 -23.99 6.16 10.46
N ALA A 513 -24.50 7.12 11.24
CA ALA A 513 -24.80 8.46 10.75
C ALA A 513 -23.53 9.22 10.33
N GLU A 514 -22.44 9.08 11.09
CA GLU A 514 -21.15 9.71 10.78
C GLU A 514 -20.50 9.09 9.54
N ARG A 515 -20.64 7.77 9.31
CA ARG A 515 -20.22 7.13 8.05
C ARG A 515 -20.97 7.69 6.85
N THR A 516 -22.25 7.99 7.03
CA THR A 516 -23.09 8.59 5.98
C THR A 516 -22.69 10.05 5.72
N ASN A 517 -22.16 10.74 6.74
CA ASN A 517 -21.68 12.13 6.69
C ASN A 517 -20.18 12.25 6.36
N PHE A 518 -19.51 11.15 5.98
CA PHE A 518 -18.05 11.10 5.81
C PHE A 518 -17.51 12.15 4.82
N GLY A 519 -18.26 12.48 3.76
CA GLY A 519 -17.89 13.53 2.81
C GLY A 519 -17.69 14.90 3.46
N ASN A 520 -18.55 15.26 4.42
CA ASN A 520 -18.43 16.52 5.16
C ASN A 520 -17.25 16.49 6.13
N ILE A 521 -17.05 15.37 6.84
CA ILE A 521 -15.90 15.18 7.74
C ILE A 521 -14.57 15.37 6.98
N SER A 522 -14.46 14.80 5.78
CA SER A 522 -13.29 14.95 4.91
C SER A 522 -13.07 16.40 4.47
N SER A 523 -14.15 17.09 4.08
CA SER A 523 -14.10 18.50 3.68
C SER A 523 -13.68 19.42 4.83
N ASP A 524 -14.27 19.24 6.02
CA ASP A 524 -13.98 20.04 7.21
C ASP A 524 -12.54 19.83 7.68
N PHE A 525 -12.05 18.59 7.64
CA PHE A 525 -10.64 18.28 7.90
C PHE A 525 -9.71 19.04 6.96
N LEU A 526 -9.96 18.97 5.66
CA LEU A 526 -9.12 19.62 4.66
C LEU A 526 -9.15 21.15 4.80
N ALA A 527 -10.32 21.74 5.06
CA ALA A 527 -10.45 23.16 5.35
C ALA A 527 -9.64 23.56 6.60
N CYS A 528 -9.73 22.76 7.67
CA CYS A 528 -8.96 22.98 8.88
C CYS A 528 -7.45 22.95 8.62
N VAL A 529 -6.93 21.91 7.95
CA VAL A 529 -5.48 21.80 7.64
C VAL A 529 -5.03 22.98 6.78
N ARG A 530 -5.78 23.34 5.74
CA ARG A 530 -5.48 24.48 4.86
C ARG A 530 -5.41 25.81 5.60
N SER A 531 -6.25 26.02 6.61
CA SER A 531 -6.24 27.26 7.40
C SER A 531 -5.00 27.42 8.31
N VAL A 532 -4.41 26.30 8.73
CA VAL A 532 -3.32 26.29 9.72
C VAL A 532 -1.95 26.17 9.06
N LEU A 533 -1.87 25.43 7.96
CA LEU A 533 -0.61 25.06 7.32
C LEU A 533 0.30 26.23 6.91
N PRO A 534 -0.19 27.34 6.31
CA PRO A 534 0.68 28.45 5.91
C PRO A 534 1.54 29.02 7.04
N LYS A 535 1.12 28.81 8.30
CA LYS A 535 1.81 29.27 9.51
C LYS A 535 3.08 28.49 9.83
N PHE A 536 3.29 27.30 9.25
CA PHE A 536 4.48 26.47 9.50
C PHE A 536 5.05 25.75 8.27
N TRP A 537 4.42 25.83 7.10
CA TRP A 537 4.94 25.16 5.89
C TRP A 537 6.37 25.56 5.55
N ARG A 538 6.66 26.88 5.54
CA ARG A 538 8.02 27.39 5.32
C ARG A 538 9.03 26.86 6.35
N PHE A 539 8.60 26.68 7.60
CA PHE A 539 9.45 26.06 8.62
C PHE A 539 9.78 24.60 8.26
N LEU A 540 8.84 23.79 7.78
CA LEU A 540 9.14 22.39 7.47
C LEU A 540 10.11 22.24 6.30
N ILE A 541 9.94 23.07 5.27
CA ILE A 541 10.65 22.90 3.99
C ILE A 541 11.98 23.64 3.91
N HIS A 542 12.25 24.56 4.84
CA HIS A 542 13.45 25.39 4.79
C HIS A 542 14.73 24.55 4.71
N GLY A 543 15.58 24.85 3.73
CA GLY A 543 16.80 24.12 3.44
C GLY A 543 16.63 22.94 2.47
N CYS A 544 15.41 22.69 1.99
CA CYS A 544 15.14 21.70 0.94
C CYS A 544 14.90 22.37 -0.41
N ASP A 545 15.81 22.09 -1.35
CA ASP A 545 15.86 22.71 -2.66
C ASP A 545 14.57 22.58 -3.47
N TYR A 546 13.91 21.42 -3.40
CA TYR A 546 12.70 21.14 -4.17
C TYR A 546 11.43 21.58 -3.44
N LEU A 547 11.28 21.25 -2.15
CA LEU A 547 10.07 21.58 -1.40
C LEU A 547 9.84 23.09 -1.30
N GLU A 548 10.90 23.91 -1.26
CA GLU A 548 10.77 25.38 -1.30
C GLU A 548 10.11 25.91 -2.58
N THR A 549 10.07 25.11 -3.66
CA THR A 549 9.34 25.46 -4.89
C THR A 549 7.82 25.22 -4.77
N VAL A 550 7.38 24.47 -3.76
CA VAL A 550 5.97 24.14 -3.52
C VAL A 550 5.34 25.23 -2.66
N LYS A 551 4.47 26.04 -3.27
CA LYS A 551 3.79 27.14 -2.57
C LYS A 551 2.81 26.65 -1.51
N ASP A 552 1.98 25.67 -1.87
CA ASP A 552 0.98 25.06 -1.01
C ASP A 552 0.81 23.58 -1.39
N PRO A 553 0.97 22.63 -0.45
CA PRO A 553 0.85 21.19 -0.71
C PRO A 553 -0.62 20.67 -0.74
N PHE A 554 -1.61 21.54 -0.56
CA PHE A 554 -3.05 21.22 -0.60
C PHE A 554 -3.86 22.11 -1.54
N ASP A 555 -3.34 23.28 -1.89
CA ASP A 555 -3.91 24.17 -2.89
C ASP A 555 -3.05 24.21 -4.15
N PHE A 556 -3.32 23.30 -5.08
CA PHE A 556 -2.58 23.17 -6.33
C PHE A 556 -3.00 24.20 -7.40
N ARG A 557 -3.81 25.22 -7.07
CA ARG A 557 -4.21 26.27 -8.03
C ARG A 557 -3.02 27.04 -8.61
N TRP A 558 -1.88 27.08 -7.92
CA TRP A 558 -0.64 27.67 -8.43
C TRP A 558 -0.11 26.97 -9.69
N LEU A 559 -0.56 25.74 -10.01
CA LEU A 559 -0.22 25.05 -11.25
C LEU A 559 -0.95 25.63 -12.47
N ALA A 560 -2.06 26.35 -12.29
CA ALA A 560 -2.86 26.91 -13.39
C ALA A 560 -2.31 28.26 -13.92
N HIS A 561 -1.40 28.92 -13.20
CA HIS A 561 -0.83 30.22 -13.58
C HIS A 561 0.71 30.18 -13.54
N PRO A 562 1.38 29.77 -14.65
CA PRO A 562 2.84 29.78 -14.75
C PRO A 562 3.45 31.19 -14.76
N HIS A 563 2.61 32.23 -14.94
CA HIS A 563 3.00 33.63 -15.12
C HIS A 563 2.18 34.56 -14.22
N CYS A 564 2.18 34.32 -12.91
CA CYS A 564 2.00 35.44 -12.00
C CYS A 564 3.39 36.05 -11.80
N VAL A 565 3.59 37.20 -12.45
CA VAL A 565 4.62 38.18 -12.10
C VAL A 565 4.61 38.33 -10.58
N GLU A 566 5.80 38.40 -9.99
CA GLU A 566 6.04 38.80 -8.61
C GLU A 566 5.34 40.14 -8.34
N GLU A 567 4.06 40.10 -7.96
CA GLU A 567 3.54 41.10 -7.06
C GLU A 567 4.05 40.67 -5.69
N ASP A 568 5.11 41.35 -5.25
CA ASP A 568 5.49 41.48 -3.85
C ASP A 568 4.23 41.78 -3.03
N VAL A 569 3.57 40.72 -2.56
CA VAL A 569 2.79 40.82 -1.34
C VAL A 569 3.86 41.01 -0.28
N ASP A 570 3.98 42.24 0.23
CA ASP A 570 4.87 42.62 1.33
C ASP A 570 4.88 41.54 2.43
N PHE A 571 5.81 40.59 2.33
CA PHE A 571 6.07 39.59 3.34
C PHE A 571 7.42 39.94 3.96
N ILE A 572 7.34 40.83 4.96
CA ILE A 572 8.31 41.17 5.99
C ILE A 572 9.77 40.86 5.59
N LYS A 573 10.43 41.90 5.09
CA LYS A 573 11.90 41.98 5.04
C LYS A 573 12.49 41.49 6.37
N GLU A 574 13.58 40.74 6.28
CA GLU A 574 14.43 40.32 7.40
C GLU A 574 14.65 41.49 8.38
N ASP A 575 13.86 41.52 9.45
CA ASP A 575 14.13 42.37 10.61
C ASP A 575 14.91 41.52 11.61
N SER A 576 16.11 42.02 11.90
CA SER A 576 17.15 41.46 12.76
C SER A 576 16.80 41.52 14.25
N ASN A 577 15.61 41.05 14.63
CA ASN A 577 15.17 40.97 16.02
C ASN A 577 14.97 39.52 16.46
N CYS A 578 15.85 39.07 17.36
CA CYS A 578 15.88 37.73 17.95
C CYS A 578 14.56 37.35 18.67
N GLU A 579 13.79 38.34 19.14
CA GLU A 579 12.48 38.12 19.80
C GLU A 579 11.37 37.68 18.83
N HIS A 580 11.35 38.16 17.58
CA HIS A 580 10.34 37.77 16.59
C HIS A 580 10.57 36.36 16.02
N HIS A 581 11.82 35.90 15.98
CA HIS A 581 12.14 34.54 15.57
C HIS A 581 11.59 33.51 16.57
N ALA A 582 11.80 33.72 17.87
CA ALA A 582 11.33 32.79 18.91
C ALA A 582 9.79 32.66 18.91
N GLU A 583 9.06 33.76 18.78
CA GLU A 583 7.59 33.76 18.71
C GLU A 583 7.06 33.07 17.44
N TRP A 584 7.75 33.23 16.30
CA TRP A 584 7.44 32.51 15.07
C TRP A 584 7.64 30.98 15.21
N TYR A 585 8.75 30.55 15.83
CA TYR A 585 9.03 29.13 16.08
C TYR A 585 8.07 28.49 17.10
N ILE A 586 7.67 29.19 18.18
CA ILE A 586 6.66 28.71 19.15
C ILE A 586 5.33 28.46 18.46
N ASN A 587 4.89 29.44 17.67
CA ASN A 587 3.67 29.33 16.90
C ASN A 587 3.77 28.17 15.90
N ALA A 588 4.89 28.01 15.20
CA ALA A 588 5.08 26.89 14.26
C ALA A 588 4.92 25.52 14.96
N ARG A 589 5.55 25.30 16.12
CA ARG A 589 5.46 24.04 16.88
C ARG A 589 4.01 23.68 17.24
N THR A 590 3.25 24.63 17.77
CA THR A 590 1.85 24.41 18.16
C THR A 590 0.98 24.08 16.95
N HIS A 591 1.18 24.76 15.82
CA HIS A 591 0.46 24.48 14.59
C HIS A 591 0.85 23.12 13.98
N ILE A 592 2.13 22.73 14.03
CA ILE A 592 2.62 21.40 13.63
C ILE A 592 1.93 20.31 14.46
N TYR A 593 1.88 20.47 15.79
CA TYR A 593 1.19 19.51 16.65
C TYR A 593 -0.29 19.38 16.28
N LYS A 594 -1.00 20.50 16.12
CA LYS A 594 -2.43 20.50 15.75
C LYS A 594 -2.69 19.76 14.43
N VAL A 595 -1.93 20.08 13.38
CA VAL A 595 -2.08 19.41 12.08
C VAL A 595 -1.64 17.94 12.17
N GLY A 596 -0.61 17.63 12.94
CA GLY A 596 -0.17 16.25 13.20
C GLY A 596 -1.27 15.41 13.83
N MET A 597 -1.91 15.93 14.89
CA MET A 597 -3.05 15.28 15.55
C MET A 597 -4.23 15.08 14.59
N HIS A 598 -4.63 16.13 13.86
CA HIS A 598 -5.76 16.03 12.93
C HIS A 598 -5.49 15.05 11.79
N SER A 599 -4.27 15.07 11.24
CA SER A 599 -3.83 14.14 10.19
C SER A 599 -3.89 12.69 10.67
N LEU A 600 -3.43 12.45 11.89
CA LEU A 600 -3.42 11.13 12.50
C LEU A 600 -4.85 10.63 12.78
N VAL A 601 -5.69 11.46 13.41
CA VAL A 601 -7.11 11.14 13.68
C VAL A 601 -7.90 10.93 12.38
N TYR A 602 -7.68 11.75 11.37
CA TYR A 602 -8.29 11.56 10.06
C TYR A 602 -7.84 10.23 9.42
N GLY A 603 -6.56 9.90 9.51
CA GLY A 603 -6.04 8.58 9.13
C GLY A 603 -6.75 7.42 9.84
N VAL A 604 -7.07 7.55 11.14
CA VAL A 604 -7.85 6.57 11.91
C VAL A 604 -9.27 6.41 11.37
N ILE A 605 -9.94 7.52 11.06
CA ILE A 605 -11.30 7.53 10.49
C ILE A 605 -11.30 6.77 9.16
N LEU A 606 -10.35 7.06 8.27
CA LEU A 606 -10.20 6.33 7.02
C LEU A 606 -9.89 4.85 7.24
N ALA A 607 -8.98 4.55 8.18
CA ALA A 607 -8.61 3.18 8.53
C ALA A 607 -9.81 2.39 9.08
N HIS A 608 -10.68 3.03 9.85
CA HIS A 608 -11.92 2.41 10.33
C HIS A 608 -12.86 2.05 9.18
N ILE A 609 -12.95 2.86 8.12
CA ILE A 609 -13.75 2.53 6.94
C ILE A 609 -13.15 1.31 6.22
N CYS A 610 -11.85 1.33 5.92
CA CYS A 610 -11.18 0.27 5.15
C CYS A 610 -11.05 -1.04 5.94
N TYR A 611 -10.79 -0.94 7.24
CA TYR A 611 -10.31 -2.04 8.06
C TYR A 611 -11.13 -2.25 9.32
N GLY A 612 -12.11 -1.43 9.66
CA GLY A 612 -12.93 -1.60 10.86
C GLY A 612 -12.24 -1.20 12.18
N GLN A 613 -13.05 -1.08 13.24
CA GLN A 613 -12.64 -0.52 14.53
C GLN A 613 -11.52 -1.31 15.23
N ASN A 614 -11.58 -2.63 15.18
CA ASN A 614 -10.64 -3.51 15.87
C ASN A 614 -9.42 -3.85 15.01
N SER A 615 -9.18 -3.14 13.90
CA SER A 615 -7.95 -3.34 13.15
C SER A 615 -6.76 -2.88 13.98
N HIS A 616 -5.66 -3.62 13.94
CA HIS A 616 -4.45 -3.16 14.64
C HIS A 616 -4.00 -1.79 14.14
N LEU A 617 -4.23 -1.46 12.87
CA LEU A 617 -3.93 -0.11 12.36
C LEU A 617 -4.71 0.97 13.11
N THR A 618 -6.01 0.75 13.34
CA THR A 618 -6.87 1.64 14.13
C THR A 618 -6.41 1.69 15.59
N THR A 619 -6.15 0.53 16.22
CA THR A 619 -5.73 0.44 17.64
C THR A 619 -4.33 1.00 17.89
N HIS A 620 -3.35 0.69 17.05
CA HIS A 620 -2.00 1.21 17.12
C HIS A 620 -2.02 2.73 17.07
N VAL A 621 -2.79 3.30 16.12
CA VAL A 621 -2.89 4.74 16.00
C VAL A 621 -3.67 5.34 17.17
N LEU A 622 -4.75 4.72 17.64
CA LEU A 622 -5.45 5.15 18.87
C LEU A 622 -4.50 5.22 20.06
N ASN A 623 -3.71 4.16 20.30
CA ASN A 623 -2.70 4.13 21.36
C ASN A 623 -1.63 5.20 21.14
N HIS A 624 -1.21 5.42 19.90
CA HIS A 624 -0.25 6.47 19.56
C HIS A 624 -0.79 7.87 19.84
N VAL A 625 -2.06 8.12 19.50
CA VAL A 625 -2.75 9.38 19.81
C VAL A 625 -2.88 9.54 21.32
N GLU A 626 -3.24 8.48 22.06
CA GLU A 626 -3.29 8.52 23.53
C GLU A 626 -1.94 8.85 24.16
N ASN A 627 -0.82 8.32 23.64
CA ASN A 627 0.53 8.66 24.09
C ASN A 627 0.94 10.14 23.87
N PHE A 628 0.24 10.85 22.98
CA PHE A 628 0.47 12.29 22.74
C PHE A 628 -0.57 13.17 23.45
N VAL A 629 -1.65 12.59 23.98
CA VAL A 629 -2.76 13.25 24.68
C VAL A 629 -2.65 13.06 26.21
N TYR A 630 -1.96 12.03 26.70
CA TYR A 630 -1.71 11.79 28.11
C TYR A 630 -0.21 11.71 28.37
#